data_AF-A0A497IF58-F1
#
_entry.id   AF-A0A497IF58-F1
#
_cell.length_a   1.000
_cell.length_b   1.000
_cell.length_c   1.000
_cell.angle_alpha   90.00
_cell.angle_beta   90.00
_cell.angle_gamma   90.00
#
_symmetry.space_group_name_H-M   'P 1'
#
loop_
_entity.id
_entity.type
_entity.pdbx_description
1 polymer ?
#
loop_
_entity_poly.entity_id
_entity_poly.type
_entity_poly.pdbx_seq_one_letter_code
_entity_poly.pdbx_strand_id
1 'polypeptide(L)'
;MGLGENIEGLLAYLLGFVTGIIFLIIEKNRFVRFHAMQSTVTFLSIVVLQWIIGALAVGLIAYPLMIVNWLLSLIAFILWIVGMLKAYQGEMYKFPICGNIAESLLK
;
A
#
# COMPACT_ATOMS: atom_id res chain seq x y z
N MET A 1 -18.73 -6.79 1.87
CA MET A 1 -18.91 -8.26 1.67
C MET A 1 -19.65 -8.94 2.84
N GLY A 2 -20.20 -8.19 3.80
CA GLY A 2 -20.89 -8.77 4.95
C GLY A 2 -19.94 -9.22 6.08
N LEU A 3 -18.64 -8.95 5.93
CA LEU A 3 -17.66 -9.06 7.00
C LEU A 3 -17.61 -7.74 7.78
N GLY A 4 -16.97 -7.75 8.95
CA GLY A 4 -16.68 -6.51 9.67
C GLY A 4 -15.78 -5.59 8.85
N GLU A 5 -16.04 -4.28 8.87
CA GLU A 5 -15.28 -3.29 8.10
C GLU A 5 -13.78 -3.31 8.44
N ASN A 6 -13.42 -3.70 9.66
CA ASN A 6 -12.03 -3.88 10.10
C ASN A 6 -11.35 -5.07 9.39
N ILE A 7 -12.07 -6.16 9.16
CA ILE A 7 -11.59 -7.32 8.40
C ILE A 7 -11.46 -6.96 6.92
N GLU A 8 -12.47 -6.28 6.36
CA GLU A 8 -12.45 -5.85 4.96
C GLU A 8 -11.32 -4.84 4.70
N GLY A 9 -11.09 -3.91 5.63
CA GLY A 9 -9.96 -2.98 5.60
C GLY A 9 -8.60 -3.70 5.67
N LEU A 10 -8.46 -4.74 6.50
CA LEU A 10 -7.26 -5.59 6.52
C LEU A 10 -7.06 -6.26 5.16
N LEU A 11 -8.12 -6.89 4.63
CA LEU A 11 -8.07 -7.63 3.36
C LEU A 11 -7.72 -6.73 2.17
N ALA A 12 -8.01 -5.42 2.25
CA ALA A 12 -7.58 -4.46 1.26
C ALA A 12 -6.04 -4.38 1.11
N TYR A 13 -5.28 -4.77 2.13
CA TYR A 13 -3.82 -4.87 2.09
C TYR A 13 -3.29 -6.25 1.69
N LEU A 14 -4.11 -7.31 1.67
CA LEU A 14 -3.65 -8.71 1.57
C LEU A 14 -2.71 -8.97 0.40
N LEU A 15 -3.05 -8.49 -0.79
CA LEU A 15 -2.23 -8.58 -2.00
C LEU A 15 -1.74 -7.19 -2.44
N GLY A 16 -1.51 -6.30 -1.46
CA GLY A 16 -1.09 -4.92 -1.69
C GLY A 16 -2.09 -4.17 -2.58
N PHE A 17 -1.58 -3.52 -3.64
CA PHE A 17 -2.40 -2.67 -4.49
C PHE A 17 -3.49 -3.45 -5.26
N VAL A 18 -3.31 -4.77 -5.49
CA VAL A 18 -4.28 -5.58 -6.22
C VAL A 18 -5.58 -5.69 -5.43
N THR A 19 -5.50 -6.12 -4.17
CA THR A 19 -6.67 -6.14 -3.28
C THR A 19 -7.17 -4.73 -2.99
N GLY A 20 -6.27 -3.74 -2.88
CA GLY A 20 -6.67 -2.34 -2.75
C GLY A 20 -7.62 -1.89 -3.87
N ILE A 21 -7.26 -2.15 -5.14
CA ILE A 21 -8.10 -1.81 -6.30
C ILE A 21 -9.42 -2.59 -6.29
N ILE A 22 -9.37 -3.90 -5.99
CA ILE A 22 -10.58 -4.73 -5.91
C ILE A 22 -11.57 -4.16 -4.90
N PHE A 23 -11.11 -3.83 -3.68
CA PHE A 23 -11.95 -3.25 -2.64
C PHE A 23 -12.44 -1.84 -2.99
N LEU A 24 -11.67 -1.03 -3.73
CA LEU A 24 -12.16 0.27 -4.22
C LEU A 24 -13.34 0.16 -5.19
N ILE A 25 -13.41 -0.92 -5.96
CA ILE A 25 -14.48 -1.15 -6.94
C ILE A 25 -15.75 -1.65 -6.25
N ILE A 26 -15.61 -2.60 -5.33
CA ILE A 26 -16.74 -3.35 -4.77
C ILE A 26 -17.26 -2.77 -3.45
N GLU A 27 -16.43 -2.06 -2.67
CA GLU A 27 -16.84 -1.53 -1.38
C GLU A 27 -17.31 -0.08 -1.40
N LYS A 28 -18.33 0.18 -0.59
CA LYS A 28 -18.95 1.50 -0.40
C LYS A 28 -18.63 2.11 0.96
N ASN A 29 -18.25 1.30 1.94
CA ASN A 29 -17.92 1.77 3.28
C ASN A 29 -16.68 2.69 3.24
N ARG A 30 -16.77 3.87 3.88
CA ARG A 30 -15.71 4.88 3.86
C ARG A 30 -14.40 4.40 4.49
N PHE A 31 -14.48 3.64 5.59
CA PHE A 31 -13.32 3.06 6.28
C PHE A 31 -12.58 2.07 5.36
N VAL A 32 -13.32 1.13 4.76
CA VAL A 32 -12.71 0.14 3.87
C VAL A 32 -12.12 0.81 2.62
N ARG A 33 -12.84 1.76 2.03
CA ARG A 33 -12.36 2.53 0.87
C ARG A 33 -11.09 3.31 1.18
N PHE A 34 -10.97 3.89 2.38
CA PHE A 34 -9.74 4.57 2.82
C PHE A 34 -8.55 3.61 2.83
N HIS A 35 -8.66 2.46 3.49
CA HIS A 35 -7.59 1.46 3.51
C HIS A 35 -7.28 0.88 2.12
N ALA A 36 -8.31 0.69 1.30
CA ALA A 36 -8.18 0.24 -0.08
C ALA A 36 -7.43 1.26 -0.96
N MET A 37 -7.73 2.55 -0.85
CA MET A 37 -6.98 3.61 -1.54
C MET A 37 -5.56 3.73 -1.01
N GLN A 38 -5.36 3.71 0.32
CA GLN A 38 -4.04 3.77 0.93
C GLN A 38 -3.17 2.59 0.51
N SER A 39 -3.73 1.37 0.46
CA SER A 39 -3.05 0.18 -0.08
C SER A 39 -2.68 0.39 -1.55
N THR A 40 -3.63 0.80 -2.37
CA THR A 40 -3.41 1.03 -3.81
C THR A 40 -2.28 2.03 -4.06
N VAL A 41 -2.38 3.23 -3.48
CA VAL A 41 -1.38 4.29 -3.67
C VAL A 41 -0.01 3.85 -3.17
N THR A 42 0.07 3.24 -1.98
CA THR A 42 1.34 2.85 -1.36
C THR A 42 2.06 1.78 -2.18
N PHE A 43 1.40 0.65 -2.43
CA PHE A 43 2.06 -0.51 -3.03
C PHE A 43 2.26 -0.34 -4.54
N LEU A 44 1.35 0.35 -5.24
CA LEU A 44 1.57 0.64 -6.67
C LEU A 44 2.75 1.59 -6.86
N SER A 45 2.87 2.64 -6.03
CA SER A 45 3.99 3.57 -6.10
C SER A 45 5.32 2.88 -5.81
N ILE A 46 5.36 2.00 -4.80
CA ILE A 46 6.56 1.21 -4.48
C ILE A 46 6.93 0.31 -5.67
N VAL A 47 5.99 -0.45 -6.23
CA VAL A 47 6.26 -1.34 -7.38
C VAL A 47 6.83 -0.56 -8.57
N VAL A 48 6.24 0.60 -8.89
CA VAL A 48 6.72 1.46 -9.98
C VAL A 48 8.15 1.95 -9.69
N LEU A 49 8.43 2.40 -8.46
CA LEU A 49 9.78 2.82 -8.07
C LEU A 49 10.81 1.68 -8.17
N GLN A 50 10.44 0.48 -7.73
CA GLN A 50 11.32 -0.70 -7.81
C GLN A 50 11.62 -1.07 -9.27
N TRP A 51 10.64 -0.99 -10.16
CA TRP A 51 10.84 -1.21 -11.59
C TRP A 51 11.77 -0.17 -12.21
N ILE A 52 11.60 1.11 -11.87
CA ILE A 52 12.49 2.19 -12.33
C ILE A 52 13.92 1.94 -11.85
N ILE A 53 14.10 1.62 -10.56
CA ILE A 53 15.42 1.33 -9.99
C ILE A 53 16.06 0.11 -10.68
N GLY A 54 15.29 -0.96 -10.89
CA GLY A 54 15.76 -2.16 -11.59
C GLY A 54 16.20 -1.87 -13.02
N ALA A 55 15.45 -1.04 -13.75
CA ALA A 55 15.81 -0.64 -15.12
C ALA A 55 17.09 0.21 -15.18
N LEU A 56 17.37 1.00 -14.14
CA LEU A 56 18.57 1.85 -14.05
C LEU A 56 19.81 1.12 -13.47
N ALA A 57 19.64 -0.07 -12.89
CA ALA A 57 20.71 -0.82 -12.23
C ALA A 57 21.66 -1.50 -13.22
N VAL A 58 22.53 -0.71 -13.87
CA VAL A 58 23.53 -1.20 -14.84
C VAL A 58 24.97 -0.80 -14.46
N GLY A 59 25.96 -1.64 -14.79
CA GLY A 59 27.38 -1.34 -14.55
C GLY A 59 27.71 -1.09 -13.07
N LEU A 60 28.60 -0.13 -12.78
CA LEU A 60 29.09 0.15 -11.43
C LEU A 60 28.01 0.70 -10.47
N ILE A 61 26.90 1.23 -11.00
CA ILE A 61 25.79 1.75 -10.18
C ILE A 61 24.76 0.66 -9.80
N ALA A 62 24.88 -0.56 -10.35
CA ALA A 62 23.93 -1.63 -10.08
C ALA A 62 23.90 -2.01 -8.60
N TYR A 63 25.06 -2.21 -7.97
CA TYR A 63 25.16 -2.63 -6.57
C TYR A 63 24.50 -1.65 -5.57
N PRO A 64 24.81 -0.33 -5.58
CA PRO A 64 24.14 0.59 -4.66
C PRO A 64 22.63 0.68 -4.93
N LEU A 65 22.18 0.62 -6.19
CA LEU A 65 20.74 0.64 -6.52
C LEU A 65 20.02 -0.63 -6.04
N MET A 66 20.67 -1.80 -6.07
CA MET A 66 20.11 -3.02 -5.51
C MET A 66 19.91 -2.94 -3.99
N ILE A 67 20.82 -2.28 -3.27
CA ILE A 67 20.66 -2.04 -1.83
C ILE A 67 19.44 -1.13 -1.58
N VAL A 68 19.28 -0.05 -2.35
CA VAL A 68 18.11 0.82 -2.26
C VAL A 68 16.82 0.04 -2.51
N ASN A 69 16.81 -0.84 -3.53
CA ASN A 69 15.65 -1.67 -3.83
C ASN A 69 15.29 -2.62 -2.68
N TRP A 70 16.29 -3.21 -2.01
CA TRP A 70 16.10 -4.03 -0.81
C TRP A 70 15.53 -3.25 0.37
N LEU A 71 16.02 -2.03 0.59
CA LEU A 71 15.49 -1.14 1.64
C LEU A 71 14.03 -0.76 1.36
N LEU A 72 13.67 -0.50 0.09
CA LEU A 72 12.27 -0.27 -0.30
C LEU A 72 11.39 -1.48 -0.02
N SER A 73 11.86 -2.71 -0.29
CA SER A 73 11.11 -3.93 0.06
C SER A 73 10.88 -4.05 1.57
N LEU A 74 11.87 -3.70 2.39
CA LEU A 74 11.73 -3.72 3.84
C LEU A 74 10.71 -2.68 4.32
N ILE A 75 10.75 -1.46 3.78
CA ILE A 75 9.76 -0.42 4.07
C ILE A 75 8.36 -0.88 3.65
N ALA A 76 8.23 -1.46 2.45
CA ALA A 76 6.96 -1.99 1.96
C ALA A 76 6.39 -3.05 2.91
N PHE A 77 7.23 -3.96 3.39
CA PHE A 77 6.84 -5.01 4.33
C PHE A 77 6.37 -4.44 5.67
N ILE A 78 7.05 -3.41 6.20
CA ILE A 78 6.63 -2.72 7.43
C ILE A 78 5.28 -2.04 7.21
N LEU A 79 5.12 -1.28 6.12
CA LEU A 79 3.85 -0.61 5.80
C LEU A 79 2.71 -1.61 5.61
N TRP A 80 3.00 -2.78 5.02
CA TRP A 80 2.02 -3.86 4.84
C TRP A 80 1.50 -4.39 6.17
N ILE A 81 2.40 -4.72 7.11
CA ILE A 81 2.03 -5.17 8.45
C ILE A 81 1.26 -4.06 9.20
N VAL A 82 1.79 -2.83 9.21
CA VAL A 82 1.16 -1.71 9.92
C VAL A 82 -0.23 -1.41 9.36
N GLY A 83 -0.40 -1.43 8.04
CA GLY A 83 -1.69 -1.24 7.38
C GLY A 83 -2.72 -2.28 7.79
N MET A 84 -2.32 -3.57 7.75
CA MET A 84 -3.18 -4.68 8.18
C MET A 84 -3.58 -4.57 9.65
N LEU A 85 -2.62 -4.35 10.54
CA LEU A 85 -2.86 -4.27 11.98
C LEU A 85 -3.78 -3.08 12.32
N LYS A 86 -3.53 -1.92 11.71
CA LYS A 86 -4.33 -0.72 11.98
C LYS A 86 -5.74 -0.84 11.42
N ALA A 87 -5.91 -1.42 10.24
CA ALA A 87 -7.23 -1.71 9.70
C ALA A 87 -7.99 -2.72 10.58
N TYR A 88 -7.32 -3.79 11.04
CA TYR A 88 -7.92 -4.77 11.95
C TYR A 88 -8.38 -4.18 13.27
N GLN A 89 -7.61 -3.22 13.80
CA GLN A 89 -7.92 -2.46 15.01
C GLN A 89 -9.05 -1.43 14.81
N GLY A 90 -9.54 -1.24 13.58
CA GLY A 90 -10.55 -0.23 13.27
C GLY A 90 -10.00 1.20 13.22
N GLU A 91 -8.68 1.37 13.09
CA GLU A 91 -8.03 2.68 13.04
C GLU A 91 -7.76 3.13 11.59
N MET A 92 -8.27 4.30 11.21
CA MET A 92 -7.89 4.99 9.95
C MET A 92 -6.51 5.64 10.07
N TYR A 93 -5.48 4.83 10.35
CA TYR A 93 -4.11 5.30 10.43
C TYR A 93 -3.60 5.72 9.04
N LYS A 94 -3.20 6.99 8.93
CA LYS A 94 -2.65 7.57 7.70
C LYS A 94 -1.15 7.33 7.63
N PHE A 95 -0.70 6.62 6.61
CA PHE A 95 0.73 6.55 6.32
C PHE A 95 1.26 7.95 5.98
N PRO A 96 2.50 8.27 6.39
CA PRO A 96 3.16 9.49 5.95
C PRO A 96 3.09 9.61 4.42
N ILE A 97 2.67 10.77 3.92
CA ILE A 97 2.46 11.06 2.49
C ILE A 97 1.30 10.27 1.86
N CYS A 98 1.38 8.94 1.80
CA CYS A 98 0.41 8.10 1.08
C CYS A 98 -1.01 8.15 1.68
N GLY A 99 -1.15 8.29 3.00
CA GLY A 99 -2.46 8.39 3.63
C GLY A 99 -3.20 9.69 3.31
N ASN A 100 -2.47 10.81 3.20
CA ASN A 100 -3.05 12.09 2.79
C ASN A 100 -3.45 12.09 1.31
N ILE A 101 -2.63 11.47 0.45
CA ILE A 101 -2.98 11.26 -0.96
C ILE A 101 -4.24 10.39 -1.06
N ALA A 102 -4.28 9.28 -0.33
CA ALA A 102 -5.42 8.37 -0.34
C ALA A 102 -6.72 9.04 0.09
N GLU A 103 -6.69 9.83 1.18
CA GLU A 103 -7.85 10.60 1.60
C GLU A 103 -8.26 11.65 0.56
N SER A 104 -7.30 12.34 -0.06
CA SER A 104 -7.57 13.32 -1.11
C SER A 104 -8.25 12.72 -2.34
N LEU A 105 -7.88 11.50 -2.73
CA LEU A 105 -8.44 10.80 -3.90
C LEU A 105 -9.84 10.23 -3.67
N LEU A 106 -10.31 10.21 -2.41
CA LEU A 106 -11.64 9.73 -2.02
C LEU A 106 -12.63 10.86 -1.73
N LYS A 107 -12.20 12.12 -1.81
CA LYS A 107 -13.09 13.27 -1.80
C LYS A 107 -13.78 13.41 -3.15
#